data_AF-A0AAN8FY31-F1
#
_entry.id   AF-A0AAN8FY31-F1
#
_cell.length_a   1.000
_cell.length_b   1.000
_cell.length_c   1.000
_cell.angle_alpha   90.00
_cell.angle_beta   90.00
_cell.angle_gamma   90.00
#
_symmetry.space_group_name_H-M   'P 1'
#
loop_
_entity.id
_entity.type
_entity.pdbx_description
1 polymer ?
#
loop_
_entity_poly.entity_id
_entity_poly.type
_entity_poly.pdbx_seq_one_letter_code
_entity_poly.pdbx_strand_id
1 'polypeptide(L)'
;KKSSFRRIDHKKVLTCEAAHAESGTRIRTNLTLNVLYPPDRPQVSMLNGDSFVRAGDNVTVACVVSGGNPPPDVSWYLKDRLLSALFHYDHQTQVRKSLQN
;
A
#
# COMPACT_ATOMS: atom_id res chain seq x y z
N LYS A 1 -19.07 -19.70 -8.51
CA LYS A 1 -18.90 -18.26 -8.18
C LYS A 1 -17.52 -18.08 -7.55
N LYS A 2 -16.59 -17.37 -8.19
CA LYS A 2 -15.27 -17.07 -7.60
C LYS A 2 -15.46 -15.95 -6.58
N SER A 3 -15.23 -16.20 -5.30
CA SER A 3 -15.27 -15.15 -4.28
C SER A 3 -14.15 -14.15 -4.54
N SER A 4 -14.50 -12.91 -4.87
CA SER A 4 -13.53 -11.83 -5.05
C SER A 4 -13.32 -11.12 -3.73
N PHE A 5 -12.19 -11.37 -3.06
CA PHE A 5 -11.78 -10.64 -1.85
C PHE A 5 -11.32 -9.23 -2.21
N ARG A 6 -11.61 -8.24 -1.35
CA ARG A 6 -11.23 -6.83 -1.53
C ARG A 6 -10.13 -6.43 -0.55
N ARG A 7 -9.49 -5.26 -0.78
CA ARG A 7 -8.51 -4.67 0.15
C ARG A 7 -9.02 -4.65 1.59
N ILE A 8 -10.29 -4.28 1.78
CA ILE A 8 -10.93 -4.21 3.11
C ILE A 8 -11.06 -5.57 3.81
N ASP A 9 -10.85 -6.69 3.11
CA ASP A 9 -10.92 -8.03 3.67
C ASP A 9 -9.56 -8.55 4.13
N HIS A 10 -8.47 -7.83 3.84
CA HIS A 10 -7.14 -8.15 4.35
C HIS A 10 -7.14 -8.15 5.89
N LYS A 11 -6.53 -9.17 6.49
CA LYS A 11 -6.54 -9.45 7.94
C LYS A 11 -7.91 -9.73 8.58
N LYS A 12 -9.01 -9.78 7.81
CA LYS A 12 -10.27 -10.32 8.36
C LYS A 12 -10.12 -11.80 8.67
N VAL A 13 -10.84 -12.25 9.70
CA VAL A 13 -10.88 -13.65 10.12
C VAL A 13 -12.12 -14.30 9.53
N LEU A 14 -11.93 -15.37 8.78
CA LEU A 14 -12.99 -16.29 8.40
C LEU A 14 -13.07 -17.40 9.44
N THR A 15 -14.26 -17.63 10.00
CA THR A 15 -14.51 -18.71 10.94
C THR A 15 -15.37 -19.78 10.27
N CYS A 16 -14.89 -21.02 10.28
CA CYS A 16 -15.70 -22.19 9.97
C CYS A 16 -16.14 -22.82 11.29
N GLU A 17 -17.43 -23.11 11.42
CA GLU A 17 -18.03 -23.69 12.62
C GLU A 17 -18.86 -24.92 12.26
N ALA A 18 -18.67 -26.02 12.98
CA ALA A 18 -19.57 -27.16 12.96
C ALA A 18 -20.22 -27.30 14.34
N ALA A 19 -21.54 -27.44 14.36
CA ALA A 19 -22.33 -27.58 15.57
C ALA A 19 -23.12 -28.88 15.53
N HIS A 20 -23.08 -29.64 16.63
CA HIS A 20 -23.87 -30.84 16.83
C HIS A 20 -24.94 -30.54 17.89
N ALA A 21 -26.18 -30.40 17.43
CA ALA A 21 -27.29 -29.88 18.24
C ALA A 21 -27.61 -30.75 19.46
N GLU A 22 -27.57 -32.08 19.31
CA GLU A 22 -27.98 -33.02 20.36
C GLU A 22 -27.02 -33.06 21.54
N SER A 23 -25.71 -33.01 21.28
CA SER A 23 -24.71 -33.00 22.36
C SER A 23 -24.31 -31.60 22.80
N GLY A 24 -24.85 -30.55 22.16
CA GLY A 24 -24.46 -29.16 22.37
C GLY A 24 -23.01 -28.83 21.97
N THR A 25 -22.30 -29.72 21.28
CA THR A 25 -20.88 -29.48 20.94
C THR A 25 -20.76 -28.56 19.73
N ARG A 26 -19.75 -27.69 19.76
CA ARG A 26 -19.43 -26.77 18.66
C ARG A 26 -17.91 -26.71 18.50
N ILE A 27 -17.44 -26.92 17.29
CA ILE A 27 -16.03 -26.78 16.93
C ILE A 27 -15.87 -25.63 15.95
N ARG A 28 -14.81 -24.84 16.12
CA ARG A 28 -14.50 -23.69 15.28
C ARG A 28 -13.06 -23.76 14.81
N THR A 29 -12.83 -23.34 13.58
CA THR A 29 -11.48 -23.05 13.06
C THR A 29 -11.48 -21.68 12.39
N ASN A 30 -10.36 -20.98 12.50
CA ASN A 30 -10.20 -19.61 12.04
C ASN A 30 -9.10 -19.54 10.97
N LEU A 31 -9.34 -18.75 9.93
CA LEU A 31 -8.38 -18.42 8.89
C LEU A 31 -8.29 -16.89 8.76
N THR A 32 -7.09 -16.35 8.97
CA THR A 32 -6.83 -14.93 8.72
C THR A 32 -6.51 -14.71 7.24
N LEU A 33 -7.27 -13.85 6.57
CA LEU A 33 -7.11 -13.60 5.14
C LEU A 33 -5.84 -12.78 4.84
N ASN A 34 -5.02 -13.28 3.93
CA ASN A 34 -3.92 -12.53 3.31
C ASN A 34 -4.31 -12.10 1.88
N VAL A 35 -5.09 -11.03 1.77
CA VAL A 35 -5.53 -10.50 0.47
C VAL A 35 -4.41 -9.67 -0.16
N LEU A 36 -4.02 -9.99 -1.40
CA LEU A 36 -3.08 -9.21 -2.20
C LEU A 36 -3.83 -8.11 -2.96
N TYR A 37 -3.31 -6.90 -2.94
CA TYR A 37 -3.91 -5.76 -3.62
C TYR A 37 -2.86 -4.70 -3.94
N PRO A 38 -3.04 -3.93 -5.04
CA PRO A 38 -2.11 -2.88 -5.41
C PRO A 38 -2.17 -1.71 -4.42
N PRO A 39 -1.10 -0.90 -4.32
CA PRO A 39 -1.14 0.35 -3.61
C PRO A 39 -2.05 1.37 -4.32
N ASP A 40 -2.33 2.46 -3.63
CA ASP A 40 -3.00 3.61 -4.24
C ASP A 40 -2.07 4.28 -5.27
N ARG A 41 -2.64 5.08 -6.18
CA ARG A 41 -1.85 5.78 -7.20
C ARG A 41 -0.80 6.69 -6.53
N PRO A 42 0.47 6.62 -6.92
CA PRO A 42 1.51 7.51 -6.41
C PRO A 42 1.12 8.98 -6.57
N GLN A 43 1.20 9.73 -5.48
CA GLN A 43 0.96 11.18 -5.47
C GLN A 43 2.30 11.90 -5.53
N VAL A 44 2.49 12.75 -6.53
CA VAL A 44 3.71 13.54 -6.70
C VAL A 44 3.39 15.00 -6.42
N SER A 45 4.19 15.63 -5.55
CA SER A 45 4.06 17.04 -5.21
C SER A 45 5.42 17.73 -5.17
N MET A 46 5.43 19.03 -5.42
CA MET A 46 6.60 19.90 -5.27
C MET A 46 6.65 20.35 -3.81
N LEU A 47 7.81 20.27 -3.16
CA LEU A 47 7.99 20.76 -1.79
C LEU A 47 8.36 22.24 -1.76
N ASN A 48 9.18 22.69 -2.71
CA ASN A 48 9.84 24.00 -2.68
C ASN A 48 9.54 24.83 -3.94
N GLY A 49 8.26 24.97 -4.33
CA GLY A 49 7.91 25.81 -5.48
C GLY A 49 6.41 26.03 -5.64
N ASP A 50 6.06 27.22 -6.14
CA ASP A 50 4.76 27.48 -6.77
C ASP A 50 4.63 26.65 -8.06
N SER A 51 3.48 26.69 -8.73
CA SER A 51 3.25 26.00 -10.01
C SER A 51 4.19 26.42 -11.15
N PHE A 52 5.08 27.40 -10.93
CA PHE A 52 6.01 27.94 -11.91
C PHE A 52 7.46 27.73 -11.45
N VAL A 53 8.20 26.97 -12.25
CA VAL A 53 9.64 26.72 -12.07
C VAL A 53 10.39 27.49 -13.15
N ARG A 54 11.45 28.21 -12.77
CA ARG A 54 12.33 28.92 -13.71
C ARG A 54 13.58 28.11 -14.00
N ALA A 55 14.20 28.40 -15.14
CA ALA A 55 15.49 27.83 -15.47
C ALA A 55 16.53 28.25 -14.42
N GLY A 56 17.22 27.27 -13.84
CA GLY A 56 18.20 27.48 -12.77
C GLY A 56 17.65 27.27 -11.35
N ASP A 57 16.33 27.13 -11.19
CA ASP A 57 15.75 26.84 -9.87
C ASP A 57 16.09 25.42 -9.42
N ASN A 58 16.34 25.28 -8.12
CA ASN A 58 16.51 23.98 -7.49
C ASN A 58 15.18 23.52 -6.90
N VAL A 59 14.68 22.37 -7.35
CA VAL A 59 13.35 21.89 -7.02
C VAL A 59 13.45 20.54 -6.33
N THR A 60 12.74 20.41 -5.21
CA THR A 60 12.53 19.11 -4.59
C THR A 60 11.11 18.62 -4.84
N VAL A 61 10.98 17.42 -5.41
CA VAL A 61 9.72 16.69 -5.56
C VAL A 61 9.62 15.58 -4.52
N ALA A 62 8.40 15.35 -4.04
CA ALA A 62 8.04 14.25 -3.17
C ALA A 62 7.09 13.30 -3.89
N CYS A 63 7.31 12.00 -3.71
CA CYS A 63 6.38 10.95 -4.10
C CYS A 63 5.87 10.27 -2.82
N VAL A 64 4.55 10.19 -2.69
CA VAL A 64 3.87 9.53 -1.57
C VAL A 64 3.00 8.41 -2.12
N VAL A 65 3.19 7.19 -1.60
CA VAL A 65 2.44 5.99 -1.98
C VAL A 65 1.87 5.36 -0.72
N SER A 66 0.55 5.14 -0.69
CA SER A 66 -0.15 4.54 0.44
C SER A 66 -0.65 3.13 0.13
N GLY A 67 -0.58 2.25 1.13
CA GLY A 67 -1.13 0.91 1.07
C GLY A 67 -0.34 -0.03 0.16
N GLY A 68 -1.06 -1.04 -0.35
CA GLY A 68 -0.49 -2.18 -1.04
C GLY A 68 -0.16 -3.33 -0.09
N ASN A 69 -0.46 -4.55 -0.53
CA ASN A 69 0.02 -5.76 0.12
C ASN A 69 0.54 -6.75 -0.94
N PRO A 70 1.86 -7.04 -0.95
CA PRO A 70 2.89 -6.53 -0.04
C PRO A 70 3.19 -5.02 -0.21
N PRO A 71 3.91 -4.38 0.72
CA PRO A 71 4.31 -2.98 0.59
C PRO A 71 5.11 -2.74 -0.70
N PRO A 72 4.77 -1.72 -1.52
CA PRO A 72 5.33 -1.51 -2.84
C PRO A 72 6.71 -0.85 -2.80
N ASP A 73 7.60 -1.12 -3.76
CA ASP A 73 8.82 -0.34 -3.95
C ASP A 73 8.57 0.94 -4.75
N VAL A 74 9.36 1.99 -4.46
CA VAL A 74 9.20 3.33 -5.07
C VAL A 74 10.52 3.75 -5.69
N SER A 75 10.46 4.21 -6.94
CA SER A 75 11.63 4.65 -7.70
C SER A 75 11.28 5.78 -8.65
N TRP A 76 12.19 6.74 -8.80
CA TRP A 76 12.07 7.86 -9.72
C TRP A 76 12.70 7.56 -11.07
N TYR A 77 11.99 7.90 -12.13
CA TYR A 77 12.47 7.82 -13.51
C TYR A 77 12.31 9.15 -14.23
N LEU A 78 13.28 9.47 -15.09
CA LEU A 78 13.19 10.58 -16.04
C LEU A 78 13.60 10.07 -17.42
N LYS A 79 12.68 10.10 -18.38
CA LYS A 79 12.91 9.58 -19.74
C LYS A 79 13.53 8.17 -19.70
N ASP A 80 12.91 7.30 -18.91
CA ASP A 80 13.31 5.89 -18.69
C ASP A 80 14.63 5.66 -17.95
N ARG A 81 15.31 6.73 -17.49
CA ARG A 81 16.50 6.61 -16.64
C ARG A 81 16.12 6.61 -15.16
N LEU A 82 16.55 5.58 -14.44
CA LEU A 82 16.46 5.53 -12.97
C LEU A 82 17.28 6.69 -12.36
N LEU A 83 16.61 7.52 -11.55
CA LEU A 83 17.25 8.61 -10.81
C LEU A 83 17.58 8.17 -9.37
N SER A 84 16.60 7.60 -8.69
CA SER A 84 16.72 7.17 -7.29
C SER A 84 15.70 6.08 -6.98
N ALA A 85 16.11 5.13 -6.14
CA ALA A 85 15.22 4.13 -5.54
C ALA A 85 15.19 4.28 -4.01
N LEU A 86 15.62 5.43 -3.48
CA LEU A 86 15.62 5.70 -2.06
C LEU A 86 14.23 6.15 -1.60
N PHE A 87 13.71 5.50 -0.58
CA PHE A 87 12.43 5.81 0.04
C PHE A 87 12.49 5.56 1.54
N HIS A 88 11.64 6.26 2.29
CA HIS A 88 11.35 5.97 3.68
C HIS A 88 10.00 5.26 3.78
N TYR A 89 9.92 4.23 4.62
CA TYR A 89 8.68 3.52 4.89
C TYR A 89 8.21 3.80 6.32
N ASP A 90 7.02 4.38 6.42
CA ASP A 90 6.32 4.55 7.69
C ASP A 90 5.48 3.29 7.98
N HIS A 91 5.93 2.52 8.97
CA HIS A 91 5.27 1.30 9.41
C HIS A 91 3.91 1.53 10.11
N GLN A 92 3.66 2.73 10.66
CA GLN A 92 2.41 3.04 11.36
C GLN A 92 1.30 3.37 10.38
N THR A 93 1.61 4.13 9.34
CA THR A 93 0.63 4.59 8.34
C THR A 93 0.62 3.73 7.06
N GLN A 94 1.57 2.80 6.92
CA GLN A 94 1.80 2.02 5.69
C GLN A 94 1.98 2.92 4.46
N VAL A 95 2.76 3.98 4.62
CA VAL A 95 3.06 4.97 3.58
C VAL A 95 4.54 4.89 3.23
N ARG A 96 4.84 4.92 1.93
CA ARG A 96 6.20 5.16 1.44
C ARG A 96 6.32 6.59 0.92
N LYS A 97 7.42 7.24 1.30
CA LYS A 97 7.77 8.58 0.85
C LYS A 97 9.17 8.59 0.23
N SER A 98 9.30 9.15 -0.95
CA SER A 98 10.59 9.35 -1.63
C SER A 98 10.75 10.81 -2.01
N LEU A 99 11.97 11.34 -1.90
CA LEU A 99 12.31 12.71 -2.28
C LEU A 99 13.34 12.67 -3.41
N GLN A 100 13.16 13.52 -4.40
CA GLN A 100 14.13 13.74 -5.48
C GLN A 100 14.34 15.24 -5.65
N ASN A 101 15.60 15.64 -5.76
CA ASN A 101 16.04 17.00 -6.08
C ASN A 101 16.66 17.07 -7.48
#